data_AF-A0A355A9E1-F1
#
_entry.id   AF-A0A355A9E1-F1
#
_cell.length_a   1.000
_cell.length_b   1.000
_cell.length_c   1.000
_cell.angle_alpha   90.00
_cell.angle_beta   90.00
_cell.angle_gamma   90.00
#
_symmetry.space_group_name_H-M   'P 1'
#
loop_
_entity.id
_entity.type
_entity.pdbx_description
1 polymer ?
#
loop_
_entity_poly.entity_id
_entity_poly.type
_entity_poly.pdbx_seq_one_letter_code
_entity_poly.pdbx_strand_id
1 'polypeptide(L)'
;MVLAKLCQFAENEFIGAKCGIMDQFVSMMGREEHALFLDCRSLDYQHIPLNLGAYSILICHSGVKHSLVDSEYNIRRRQCEEGVEILTTRFPQIRALRDVKLEQLENCHSEMNPAVYRCCRHVINENNRVLESIEALRRQDLISFGQLMNASHDSLRDDFEVSCAEIDLLVDLARQVPEVLGARITGGGFGGCTVNLLPARQEERFMEYVRGNYLKQTGIEPEFYISSPANGAEVF
;
A
#
# COMPACT_ATOMS: atom_id res chain seq x y z
N MET A 1 8.32 9.52 -17.87
CA MET A 1 9.34 8.60 -17.27
C MET A 1 10.61 9.30 -16.81
N VAL A 2 11.33 10.05 -17.67
CA VAL A 2 12.61 10.70 -17.28
C VAL A 2 12.44 11.65 -16.09
N LEU A 3 11.39 12.48 -16.10
CA LEU A 3 11.13 13.42 -15.00
C LEU A 3 10.85 12.70 -13.67
N ALA A 4 10.02 11.65 -13.67
CA ALA A 4 9.77 10.85 -12.47
C ALA A 4 11.07 10.26 -11.86
N LYS A 5 11.98 9.76 -12.71
CA LYS A 5 13.30 9.27 -12.25
C LYS A 5 14.20 10.40 -11.71
N LEU A 6 14.15 11.59 -12.32
CA LEU A 6 14.91 12.75 -11.82
C LEU A 6 14.39 13.21 -10.47
N CYS A 7 13.06 13.26 -10.28
CA CYS A 7 12.45 13.58 -8.99
C CYS A 7 12.80 12.52 -7.93
N GLN A 8 12.73 11.24 -8.27
CA GLN A 8 13.15 10.15 -7.38
C GLN A 8 14.63 10.26 -7.02
N PHE A 9 15.49 10.56 -7.99
CA PHE A 9 16.92 10.77 -7.76
C PHE A 9 17.16 11.96 -6.82
N ALA A 10 16.43 13.07 -7.00
CA ALA A 10 16.50 14.22 -6.11
C ALA A 10 16.14 13.83 -4.67
N GLU A 11 15.10 13.04 -4.48
CA GLU A 11 14.67 12.57 -3.15
C GLU A 11 15.69 11.62 -2.50
N ASN A 12 16.22 10.67 -3.29
CA ASN A 12 17.19 9.69 -2.82
C ASN A 12 18.57 10.28 -2.48
N GLU A 13 19.06 11.22 -3.29
CA GLU A 13 20.46 11.66 -3.25
C GLU A 13 20.65 13.08 -2.69
N PHE A 14 19.62 13.94 -2.75
CA PHE A 14 19.69 15.29 -2.16
C PHE A 14 18.94 15.38 -0.83
N ILE A 15 17.74 14.80 -0.74
CA ILE A 15 16.96 14.78 0.51
C ILE A 15 17.42 13.64 1.42
N GLY A 16 17.86 12.52 0.84
CA GLY A 16 18.35 11.35 1.56
C GLY A 16 17.26 10.33 1.92
N ALA A 17 16.03 10.52 1.43
CA ALA A 17 14.93 9.59 1.63
C ALA A 17 14.96 8.50 0.56
N LYS A 18 15.30 7.25 0.93
CA LYS A 18 15.55 6.11 0.01
C LYS A 18 14.27 5.49 -0.59
N CYS A 19 13.39 6.32 -1.15
CA CYS A 19 12.08 5.95 -1.68
C CYS A 19 12.11 5.17 -3.01
N GLY A 20 11.00 4.49 -3.28
CA GLY A 20 10.69 3.89 -4.59
C GLY A 20 10.28 4.92 -5.63
N ILE A 21 9.89 4.47 -6.83
CA ILE A 21 9.50 5.34 -7.96
C ILE A 21 8.01 5.72 -7.96
N MET A 22 7.21 5.07 -7.12
CA MET A 22 5.74 5.07 -7.19
C MET A 22 5.15 6.48 -7.14
N ASP A 23 5.54 7.28 -6.15
CA ASP A 23 4.93 8.58 -5.85
C ASP A 23 5.19 9.58 -6.98
N GLN A 24 6.43 9.65 -7.46
CA GLN A 24 6.79 10.52 -8.58
C GLN A 24 6.17 10.02 -9.89
N PHE A 25 5.97 8.71 -10.04
CA PHE A 25 5.37 8.14 -11.23
C PHE A 25 3.86 8.43 -11.30
N VAL A 26 3.11 8.20 -10.22
CA VAL A 26 1.65 8.47 -10.20
C VAL A 26 1.35 9.96 -10.30
N SER A 27 2.17 10.82 -9.66
CA SER A 27 2.01 12.27 -9.78
C SER A 27 2.19 12.78 -11.22
N MET A 28 2.98 12.07 -12.05
CA MET A 28 3.22 12.46 -13.44
C MET A 28 2.28 11.77 -14.43
N MET A 29 1.90 10.53 -14.15
CA MET A 29 1.21 9.65 -15.10
C MET A 29 -0.25 9.37 -14.71
N GLY A 30 -0.75 10.02 -13.66
CA GLY A 30 -2.15 9.97 -13.25
C GLY A 30 -3.09 10.32 -14.40
N ARG A 31 -4.27 9.72 -14.39
CA ARG A 31 -5.33 9.97 -15.35
C ARG A 31 -6.66 9.92 -14.62
N GLU A 32 -7.51 10.90 -14.90
CA GLU A 32 -8.87 10.94 -14.36
C GLU A 32 -9.59 9.60 -14.57
N GLU A 33 -10.37 9.19 -13.56
CA GLU A 33 -11.15 7.93 -13.54
C GLU A 33 -10.34 6.62 -13.62
N HIS A 34 -9.00 6.66 -13.57
CA HIS A 34 -8.16 5.47 -13.69
C HIS A 34 -7.23 5.28 -12.48
N ALA A 35 -7.10 4.03 -12.03
CA ALA A 35 -5.94 3.59 -11.25
C ALA A 35 -4.74 3.37 -12.19
N LEU A 36 -3.53 3.45 -11.65
CA LEU A 36 -2.30 3.23 -12.42
C LEU A 36 -1.62 1.94 -11.96
N PHE A 37 -1.62 0.92 -12.81
CA PHE A 37 -0.74 -0.21 -12.64
C PHE A 37 0.66 0.13 -13.16
N LEU A 38 1.69 -0.13 -12.35
CA LEU A 38 3.09 0.09 -12.68
C LEU A 38 3.90 -1.16 -12.33
N ASP A 39 4.57 -1.76 -13.32
CA ASP A 39 5.62 -2.72 -13.07
C ASP A 39 6.92 -1.96 -12.75
N CYS A 40 7.29 -1.90 -11.48
CA CYS A 40 8.45 -1.12 -11.03
C CYS A 40 9.81 -1.59 -11.56
N ARG A 41 9.90 -2.79 -12.16
CA ARG A 41 11.15 -3.30 -12.75
C ARG A 41 11.32 -2.79 -14.19
N SER A 42 10.31 -3.00 -15.02
CA SER A 42 10.32 -2.61 -16.44
C SER A 42 9.97 -1.13 -16.64
N LEU A 43 9.18 -0.57 -15.71
CA LEU A 43 8.49 0.71 -15.80
C LEU A 43 7.37 0.74 -16.85
N ASP A 44 6.96 -0.43 -17.33
CA ASP A 44 5.72 -0.57 -18.08
C ASP A 44 4.54 -0.28 -17.16
N TYR A 45 3.54 0.42 -17.69
CA TYR A 45 2.39 0.86 -16.92
C TYR A 45 1.10 0.76 -17.74
N GLN A 46 -0.02 0.67 -17.03
CA GLN A 46 -1.35 0.62 -17.63
C GLN A 46 -2.32 1.44 -16.79
N HIS A 47 -3.15 2.24 -17.45
CA HIS A 47 -4.31 2.87 -16.81
C HIS A 47 -5.43 1.83 -16.72
N ILE A 48 -5.81 1.48 -15.50
CA ILE A 48 -6.89 0.56 -15.20
C ILE A 48 -8.13 1.38 -14.84
N PRO A 49 -9.23 1.31 -15.60
CA PRO A 49 -10.45 2.04 -15.27
C PRO A 49 -10.91 1.72 -13.85
N LEU A 50 -11.07 2.75 -13.02
CA LEU A 50 -11.51 2.60 -11.63
C LEU A 50 -13.01 2.91 -11.55
N ASN A 51 -13.82 1.99 -12.06
CA ASN A 51 -15.28 2.11 -12.07
C ASN A 51 -15.85 1.80 -10.69
N LEU A 52 -15.93 2.82 -9.82
CA LEU A 52 -16.43 2.65 -8.45
C LEU A 52 -17.96 2.52 -8.37
N GLY A 53 -18.69 2.95 -9.41
CA GLY A 53 -20.15 2.82 -9.47
C GLY A 53 -20.84 3.47 -8.27
N ALA A 54 -21.46 2.66 -7.41
CA ALA A 54 -22.14 3.12 -6.19
C ALA A 54 -21.20 3.23 -4.97
N TYR A 55 -19.88 3.15 -5.16
CA TYR A 55 -18.87 3.25 -4.11
C TYR A 55 -18.01 4.50 -4.29
N SER A 56 -17.30 4.88 -3.22
CA SER A 56 -16.34 5.97 -3.19
C SER A 56 -15.07 5.54 -2.44
N ILE A 57 -13.99 6.29 -2.66
CA ILE A 57 -12.74 6.15 -1.91
C ILE A 57 -12.67 7.27 -0.87
N LEU A 58 -12.54 6.87 0.39
CA LEU A 58 -12.39 7.79 1.51
C LEU A 58 -11.08 7.54 2.23
N ILE A 59 -10.28 8.58 2.31
CA ILE A 59 -8.99 8.60 2.99
C ILE A 59 -9.23 9.11 4.41
N CYS A 60 -8.70 8.41 5.40
CA CYS A 60 -8.73 8.84 6.79
C CYS A 60 -7.29 9.04 7.28
N HIS A 61 -6.93 10.27 7.64
CA HIS A 61 -5.63 10.59 8.22
C HIS A 61 -5.71 10.42 9.75
N SER A 62 -4.83 9.57 10.29
CA SER A 62 -4.78 9.19 11.71
C SER A 62 -4.44 10.32 12.68
N GLY A 63 -3.87 11.41 12.16
CA GLY A 63 -3.37 12.53 12.98
C GLY A 63 -2.00 12.23 13.62
N VAL A 64 -1.42 11.06 13.36
CA VAL A 64 -0.09 10.68 13.88
C VAL A 64 0.93 10.51 12.77
N LYS A 65 2.16 10.91 13.08
CA LYS A 65 3.36 10.64 12.28
C LYS A 65 4.49 10.26 13.22
N HIS A 66 4.93 9.01 13.19
CA HIS A 66 6.05 8.58 14.02
C HIS A 66 7.38 9.03 13.40
N SER A 67 8.31 9.50 14.23
CA SER A 67 9.59 10.09 13.80
C SER A 67 10.61 9.05 13.27
N LEU A 68 10.34 7.76 13.44
CA LEU A 68 11.25 6.65 13.09
C LEU A 68 10.99 6.06 11.69
N VAL A 69 10.11 6.66 10.89
CA VAL A 69 9.71 6.13 9.56
C VAL A 69 10.92 5.86 8.68
N ASP A 70 11.89 6.79 8.62
CA ASP A 70 13.07 6.63 7.76
C ASP A 70 13.99 5.49 8.22
N SER A 71 14.15 5.30 9.54
CA SER A 71 14.97 4.20 10.07
C SER A 71 14.31 2.85 9.87
N GLU A 72 12.99 2.75 10.13
CA GLU A 72 12.24 1.50 9.99
C GLU A 72 12.08 1.08 8.53
N TYR A 73 11.79 2.03 7.64
CA TYR A 73 11.75 1.78 6.20
C TYR A 73 13.07 1.18 5.70
N ASN A 74 14.21 1.75 6.12
CA ASN A 74 15.53 1.24 5.75
C ASN A 74 15.81 -0.16 6.35
N ILE A 75 15.26 -0.49 7.52
CA ILE A 75 15.34 -1.84 8.08
C ILE A 75 14.58 -2.83 7.18
N ARG A 76 13.34 -2.53 6.79
CA ARG A 76 12.54 -3.41 5.92
C ARG A 76 13.21 -3.62 4.56
N ARG A 77 13.79 -2.56 4.00
CA ARG A 77 14.57 -2.65 2.76
C ARG A 77 15.75 -3.61 2.90
N ARG A 78 16.57 -3.47 3.95
CA ARG A 78 17.71 -4.37 4.19
C ARG A 78 17.27 -5.81 4.40
N GLN A 79 16.16 -6.04 5.11
CA GLN A 79 15.61 -7.39 5.30
C GLN A 79 15.17 -8.02 3.98
N CYS A 80 14.60 -7.24 3.06
CA CYS A 80 14.28 -7.73 1.72
C CYS A 80 15.55 -8.03 0.89
N GLU A 81 16.57 -7.19 0.98
CA GLU A 81 17.86 -7.38 0.31
C GLU A 81 18.57 -8.66 0.83
N GLU A 82 18.64 -8.85 2.15
CA GLU A 82 19.17 -10.05 2.80
C GLU A 82 18.42 -11.32 2.36
N GLY A 83 17.08 -11.24 2.28
CA GLY A 83 16.27 -12.36 1.80
C GLY A 83 16.59 -12.74 0.35
N VAL A 84 16.82 -11.75 -0.53
CA VAL A 84 17.24 -11.99 -1.92
C VAL A 84 18.63 -12.63 -1.97
N GLU A 85 19.58 -12.17 -1.14
CA GLU A 85 20.92 -12.77 -1.06
C GLU A 85 20.85 -14.26 -0.69
N ILE A 86 20.08 -14.61 0.34
CA ILE A 86 19.86 -16.00 0.77
C ILE A 86 19.22 -16.82 -0.36
N LEU A 87 18.15 -16.31 -0.97
CA LEU A 87 17.45 -17.00 -2.07
C LEU A 87 18.35 -17.25 -3.27
N THR A 88 19.25 -16.31 -3.58
CA THR A 88 20.16 -16.40 -4.73
C THR A 88 21.19 -17.52 -4.56
N THR A 89 21.56 -17.88 -3.31
CA THR A 89 22.48 -19.01 -3.07
C THR A 89 21.95 -20.33 -3.62
N ARG A 90 20.62 -20.51 -3.61
CA ARG A 90 19.94 -21.73 -4.07
C ARG A 90 19.34 -21.59 -5.46
N PHE A 91 18.95 -20.36 -5.84
CA PHE A 91 18.30 -20.04 -7.10
C PHE A 91 19.02 -18.85 -7.77
N PRO A 92 20.14 -19.09 -8.47
CA PRO A 92 21.02 -18.04 -9.00
C PRO A 92 20.38 -17.06 -10.00
N GLN A 93 19.19 -17.39 -10.54
CA GLN A 93 18.44 -16.56 -11.46
C GLN A 93 17.63 -15.44 -10.77
N ILE A 94 17.43 -15.51 -9.45
CA ILE A 94 16.68 -14.52 -8.68
C ILE A 94 17.51 -13.24 -8.58
N ARG A 95 16.89 -12.08 -8.89
CA ARG A 95 17.53 -10.76 -8.78
C ARG A 95 16.80 -9.83 -7.82
N ALA A 96 15.52 -10.07 -7.60
CA ALA A 96 14.71 -9.37 -6.62
C ALA A 96 13.56 -10.29 -6.15
N LEU A 97 12.87 -9.90 -5.08
CA LEU A 97 11.71 -10.64 -4.57
C LEU A 97 10.59 -10.83 -5.62
N ARG A 98 10.53 -9.97 -6.64
CA ARG A 98 9.64 -10.13 -7.81
C ARG A 98 9.89 -11.43 -8.61
N ASP A 99 11.08 -12.02 -8.55
CA ASP A 99 11.39 -13.28 -9.26
C ASP A 99 10.98 -14.54 -8.49
N VAL A 100 10.58 -14.36 -7.23
CA VAL A 100 10.50 -15.44 -6.26
C VAL A 100 9.07 -15.99 -6.22
N LYS A 101 8.94 -17.30 -6.37
CA LYS A 101 7.69 -18.01 -6.05
C LYS A 101 7.65 -18.35 -4.56
N LEU A 102 6.45 -18.41 -3.96
CA LEU A 102 6.28 -18.76 -2.55
C LEU A 102 6.96 -20.10 -2.19
N GLU A 103 6.86 -21.11 -3.07
CA GLU A 103 7.53 -22.40 -2.86
C GLU A 103 9.06 -22.26 -2.70
N GLN A 104 9.68 -21.33 -3.43
CA GLN A 104 11.13 -21.06 -3.31
C GLN A 104 11.45 -20.39 -1.97
N LEU A 105 10.59 -19.48 -1.51
CA LEU A 105 10.71 -18.87 -0.18
C LEU A 105 10.58 -19.92 0.93
N GLU A 106 9.55 -20.76 0.87
CA GLU A 106 9.31 -21.83 1.86
C GLU A 106 10.51 -22.79 1.95
N ASN A 107 11.10 -23.16 0.81
CA ASN A 107 12.29 -23.99 0.79
C ASN A 107 13.46 -23.35 1.56
N CYS A 108 13.61 -22.02 1.51
CA CYS A 108 14.68 -21.28 2.19
C CYS A 108 14.32 -20.82 3.61
N HIS A 109 13.14 -21.16 4.13
CA HIS A 109 12.66 -20.65 5.42
C HIS A 109 13.64 -20.90 6.57
N SER A 110 14.25 -22.09 6.65
CA SER A 110 15.19 -22.45 7.72
C SER A 110 16.53 -21.68 7.66
N GLU A 111 16.84 -21.02 6.54
CA GLU A 111 18.06 -20.22 6.37
C GLU A 111 17.85 -18.74 6.66
N MET A 112 16.60 -18.31 6.86
CA MET A 112 16.24 -16.92 7.08
C MET A 112 15.94 -16.66 8.55
N ASN A 113 16.36 -15.49 9.04
CA ASN A 113 15.79 -14.95 10.27
C ASN A 113 14.26 -14.79 10.11
N PRO A 114 13.44 -15.08 11.14
CA PRO A 114 11.99 -14.90 11.08
C PRO A 114 11.53 -13.53 10.54
N ALA A 115 12.22 -12.43 10.86
CA ALA A 115 11.85 -11.10 10.37
C ALA A 115 12.10 -10.93 8.87
N VAL A 116 13.23 -11.44 8.37
CA VAL A 116 13.57 -11.48 6.94
C VAL A 116 12.56 -12.31 6.17
N TYR A 117 12.21 -13.48 6.71
CA TYR A 117 11.22 -14.37 6.12
C TYR A 117 9.86 -13.69 5.96
N ARG A 118 9.35 -13.07 7.04
CA ARG A 118 8.06 -12.34 7.01
C ARG A 118 8.08 -11.18 6.00
N CYS A 119 9.17 -10.41 5.95
CA CYS A 119 9.32 -9.33 4.95
C CYS A 119 9.26 -9.86 3.51
N CYS A 120 9.97 -10.95 3.23
CA CYS A 120 9.94 -11.56 1.90
C CYS A 120 8.56 -12.08 1.55
N ARG A 121 7.90 -12.76 2.51
CA ARG A 121 6.54 -13.27 2.35
C ARG A 121 5.55 -12.16 2.04
N HIS A 122 5.62 -11.04 2.76
CA HIS A 122 4.80 -9.86 2.47
C HIS A 122 4.99 -9.39 1.03
N VAL A 123 6.23 -9.09 0.62
CA VAL A 123 6.50 -8.49 -0.70
C VAL A 123 6.09 -9.42 -1.85
N ILE A 124 6.34 -10.72 -1.73
CA ILE A 124 5.94 -11.70 -2.75
C ILE A 124 4.42 -11.78 -2.86
N ASN A 125 3.73 -11.89 -1.73
CA ASN A 125 2.27 -11.95 -1.70
C ASN A 125 1.60 -10.64 -2.13
N GLU A 126 2.18 -9.50 -1.78
CA GLU A 126 1.65 -8.18 -2.15
C GLU A 126 1.76 -7.95 -3.66
N ASN A 127 2.87 -8.36 -4.29
CA ASN A 127 2.98 -8.33 -5.75
C ASN A 127 1.89 -9.18 -6.44
N ASN A 128 1.59 -10.36 -5.91
CA ASN A 128 0.50 -11.20 -6.43
C ASN A 128 -0.87 -10.56 -6.19
N ARG A 129 -1.13 -10.00 -5.00
CA ARG A 129 -2.37 -9.28 -4.70
C ARG A 129 -2.60 -8.08 -5.60
N VAL A 130 -1.55 -7.38 -6.01
CA VAL A 130 -1.66 -6.29 -7.00
C VAL A 130 -2.21 -6.82 -8.32
N LEU A 131 -1.68 -7.94 -8.82
CA LEU A 131 -2.18 -8.57 -10.05
C LEU A 131 -3.64 -9.04 -9.91
N GLU A 132 -3.98 -9.67 -8.78
CA GLU A 132 -5.35 -10.07 -8.47
C GLU A 132 -6.30 -8.87 -8.37
N SER A 133 -5.83 -7.76 -7.81
CA SER A 133 -6.60 -6.52 -7.69
C SER A 133 -6.92 -5.92 -9.06
N ILE A 134 -5.97 -5.97 -10.00
CA ILE A 134 -6.20 -5.50 -11.38
C ILE A 134 -7.26 -6.36 -12.06
N GLU A 135 -7.21 -7.68 -11.89
CA GLU A 135 -8.23 -8.58 -12.43
C GLU A 135 -9.60 -8.40 -11.77
N ALA A 136 -9.65 -8.07 -10.47
CA ALA A 136 -10.89 -7.70 -9.79
C ALA A 136 -11.48 -6.40 -10.38
N LEU A 137 -10.66 -5.35 -10.54
CA LEU A 137 -11.09 -4.07 -11.13
C LEU A 137 -11.56 -4.23 -12.58
N ARG A 138 -10.85 -5.02 -13.40
CA ARG A 138 -11.26 -5.32 -14.79
C ARG A 138 -12.62 -6.01 -14.87
N ARG A 139 -12.93 -6.86 -13.88
CA ARG A 139 -14.23 -7.55 -13.76
C ARG A 139 -15.29 -6.73 -13.02
N GLN A 140 -14.96 -5.50 -12.60
CA GLN A 140 -15.81 -4.64 -11.76
C GLN A 140 -16.23 -5.32 -10.44
N ASP A 141 -15.41 -6.25 -9.94
CA ASP A 141 -15.63 -6.97 -8.70
C ASP A 141 -15.02 -6.20 -7.52
N LEU A 142 -15.71 -5.15 -7.11
CA LEU A 142 -15.28 -4.29 -6.01
C LEU A 142 -15.28 -5.00 -4.65
N ILE A 143 -16.07 -6.07 -4.49
CA ILE A 143 -16.11 -6.87 -3.26
C ILE A 143 -14.77 -7.61 -3.12
N SER A 144 -14.34 -8.33 -4.16
CA SER A 144 -13.03 -8.99 -4.16
C SER A 144 -11.88 -7.98 -4.03
N PHE A 145 -11.98 -6.82 -4.69
CA PHE A 145 -10.97 -5.76 -4.55
C PHE A 145 -10.87 -5.25 -3.10
N GLY A 146 -12.00 -5.02 -2.43
CA GLY A 146 -12.04 -4.65 -1.02
C GLY A 146 -11.45 -5.72 -0.08
N GLN A 147 -11.73 -7.00 -0.36
CA GLN A 147 -11.11 -8.12 0.37
C GLN A 147 -9.58 -8.16 0.20
N LEU A 148 -9.08 -7.87 -1.02
CA LEU A 148 -7.64 -7.76 -1.29
C LEU A 148 -7.00 -6.57 -0.57
N MET A 149 -7.72 -5.44 -0.43
CA MET A 149 -7.28 -4.33 0.42
C MET A 149 -7.12 -4.78 1.87
N ASN A 150 -8.12 -5.49 2.42
CA ASN A 150 -8.05 -6.00 3.79
C ASN A 150 -6.87 -6.97 3.99
N ALA A 151 -6.71 -7.94 3.08
CA ALA A 151 -5.61 -8.89 3.14
C ALA A 151 -4.23 -8.21 3.02
N SER A 152 -4.14 -7.12 2.25
CA SER A 152 -2.93 -6.32 2.18
C SER A 152 -2.62 -5.62 3.50
N HIS A 153 -3.61 -5.03 4.16
CA HIS A 153 -3.40 -4.41 5.47
C HIS A 153 -2.93 -5.43 6.51
N ASP A 154 -3.57 -6.60 6.56
CA ASP A 154 -3.18 -7.66 7.49
C ASP A 154 -1.73 -8.09 7.23
N SER A 155 -1.33 -8.19 5.96
CA SER A 155 0.06 -8.48 5.59
C SER A 155 1.03 -7.34 5.97
N LEU A 156 0.62 -6.06 5.85
CA LEU A 156 1.43 -4.92 6.26
C LEU A 156 1.59 -4.82 7.78
N ARG A 157 0.56 -5.22 8.53
CA ARG A 157 0.57 -5.26 10.00
C ARG A 157 1.37 -6.44 10.53
N ASP A 158 1.06 -7.65 10.06
CA ASP A 158 1.53 -8.89 10.68
C ASP A 158 2.85 -9.41 10.08
N ASP A 159 3.06 -9.24 8.77
CA ASP A 159 4.28 -9.71 8.09
C ASP A 159 5.30 -8.59 7.91
N PHE A 160 4.86 -7.44 7.38
CA PHE A 160 5.78 -6.33 7.11
C PHE A 160 6.00 -5.44 8.33
N GLU A 161 5.12 -5.49 9.33
CA GLU A 161 5.23 -4.73 10.58
C GLU A 161 5.47 -3.23 10.34
N VAL A 162 4.71 -2.62 9.43
CA VAL A 162 4.78 -1.17 9.13
C VAL A 162 3.51 -0.41 9.53
N SER A 163 2.55 -1.06 10.16
CA SER A 163 1.38 -0.39 10.72
C SER A 163 1.67 0.22 12.10
N CYS A 164 0.66 0.79 12.74
CA CYS A 164 0.69 1.20 14.14
C CYS A 164 -0.72 1.10 14.75
N ALA A 165 -0.82 1.21 16.07
CA ALA A 165 -2.07 1.05 16.79
C ALA A 165 -3.20 1.97 16.30
N GLU A 166 -2.86 3.21 15.94
CA GLU A 166 -3.78 4.20 15.40
C GLU A 166 -4.34 3.77 14.04
N ILE A 167 -3.47 3.29 13.15
CA ILE A 167 -3.86 2.86 11.82
C ILE A 167 -4.67 1.55 11.89
N ASP A 168 -4.23 0.61 12.71
CA ASP A 168 -4.93 -0.65 12.93
C ASP A 168 -6.34 -0.37 13.48
N LEU A 169 -6.46 0.55 14.44
CA LEU A 169 -7.76 0.97 14.97
C LEU A 169 -8.65 1.61 13.88
N LEU A 170 -8.10 2.47 13.02
CA LEU A 170 -8.88 3.05 11.92
C LEU A 170 -9.38 1.97 10.95
N VAL A 171 -8.55 0.99 10.61
CA VAL A 171 -8.95 -0.12 9.75
C VAL A 171 -9.98 -1.02 10.44
N ASP A 172 -9.81 -1.32 11.72
CA ASP A 172 -10.76 -2.13 12.49
C ASP A 172 -12.12 -1.45 12.62
N LEU A 173 -12.15 -0.14 12.89
CA LEU A 173 -13.39 0.65 12.88
C LEU A 173 -14.04 0.63 11.51
N ALA A 174 -13.26 0.79 10.44
CA ALA A 174 -13.80 0.76 9.09
C ALA A 174 -14.43 -0.61 8.76
N ARG A 175 -13.77 -1.71 9.13
CA ARG A 175 -14.25 -3.09 8.91
C ARG A 175 -15.47 -3.46 9.75
N GLN A 176 -15.74 -2.75 10.85
CA GLN A 176 -16.94 -2.93 11.66
C GLN A 176 -18.21 -2.36 10.99
N VAL A 177 -18.06 -1.47 10.01
CA VAL A 177 -19.18 -0.92 9.24
C VAL A 177 -19.51 -1.92 8.12
N PRO A 178 -20.68 -2.60 8.15
CA PRO A 178 -21.00 -3.71 7.23
C PRO A 178 -20.90 -3.35 5.74
N GLU A 179 -21.13 -2.09 5.42
CA GLU A 179 -21.14 -1.59 4.06
C GLU A 179 -19.74 -1.34 3.48
N VAL A 180 -18.70 -1.23 4.32
CA VAL A 180 -17.31 -1.03 3.88
C VAL A 180 -16.76 -2.31 3.28
N LEU A 181 -16.33 -2.26 2.02
CA LEU A 181 -15.79 -3.42 1.31
C LEU A 181 -14.35 -3.72 1.69
N GLY A 182 -13.56 -2.68 1.99
CA GLY A 182 -12.15 -2.83 2.31
C GLY A 182 -11.53 -1.59 2.89
N ALA A 183 -10.58 -1.79 3.80
CA ALA A 183 -9.80 -0.72 4.42
C ALA A 183 -8.35 -1.18 4.59
N ARG A 184 -7.41 -0.30 4.26
CA ARG A 184 -5.98 -0.53 4.46
C ARG A 184 -5.20 0.73 4.72
N ILE A 185 -4.05 0.59 5.36
CA ILE A 185 -3.01 1.62 5.36
C ILE A 185 -2.57 1.93 3.92
N THR A 186 -2.24 3.20 3.66
CA THR A 186 -1.64 3.66 2.41
C THR A 186 -0.41 4.53 2.69
N GLY A 187 0.60 4.47 1.81
CA GLY A 187 1.89 5.13 1.99
C GLY A 187 2.91 4.28 2.77
N GLY A 188 3.91 4.96 3.35
CA GLY A 188 5.10 4.33 3.96
C GLY A 188 4.89 3.67 5.33
N GLY A 189 3.73 3.85 5.96
CA GLY A 189 3.43 3.26 7.26
C GLY A 189 3.74 4.15 8.48
N PHE A 190 3.63 3.55 9.67
CA PHE A 190 3.92 4.15 10.98
C PHE A 190 3.15 5.44 11.26
N GLY A 191 1.87 5.44 10.88
CA GLY A 191 0.97 6.59 10.93
C GLY A 191 0.45 6.95 9.54
N GLY A 192 0.12 8.22 9.33
CA GLY A 192 -0.41 8.69 8.05
C GLY A 192 -1.87 8.29 7.85
N CYS A 193 -2.18 7.69 6.70
CA CYS A 193 -3.56 7.49 6.27
C CYS A 193 -3.97 6.03 6.09
N THR A 194 -5.26 5.77 6.30
CA THR A 194 -5.96 4.63 5.70
C THR A 194 -6.73 5.07 4.46
N VAL A 195 -6.94 4.13 3.55
CA VAL A 195 -7.83 4.26 2.39
C VAL A 195 -8.94 3.23 2.52
N ASN A 196 -10.18 3.68 2.35
CA ASN A 196 -11.40 2.93 2.63
C ASN A 196 -12.29 2.93 1.38
N LEU A 197 -12.80 1.75 1.02
CA LEU A 197 -13.76 1.56 -0.06
C LEU A 197 -15.14 1.30 0.54
N LEU A 198 -16.06 2.24 0.35
CA LEU A 198 -17.38 2.26 0.99
C LEU A 198 -18.44 2.80 0.03
N PRO A 199 -19.74 2.59 0.28
CA PRO A 199 -20.77 3.09 -0.61
C PRO A 199 -20.77 4.61 -0.66
N ALA A 200 -20.92 5.14 -1.86
CA ALA A 200 -21.17 6.55 -2.07
C ALA A 200 -22.46 6.95 -1.32
N ARG A 201 -22.48 8.18 -0.81
CA ARG A 201 -23.55 8.76 0.04
C ARG A 201 -23.65 8.19 1.46
N GLN A 202 -22.73 7.32 1.88
CA GLN A 202 -22.60 6.91 3.27
C GLN A 202 -21.37 7.51 3.97
N GLU A 203 -20.65 8.39 3.29
CA GLU A 203 -19.39 8.98 3.78
C GLU A 203 -19.61 9.77 5.08
N GLU A 204 -20.64 10.60 5.17
CA GLU A 204 -20.91 11.40 6.38
C GLU A 204 -21.12 10.52 7.61
N ARG A 205 -22.01 9.53 7.50
CA ARG A 205 -22.30 8.57 8.57
C ARG A 205 -21.06 7.76 8.96
N PHE A 206 -20.27 7.34 7.98
CA PHE A 206 -19.00 6.66 8.21
C PHE A 206 -18.00 7.55 8.96
N MET A 207 -17.82 8.80 8.51
CA MET A 207 -16.91 9.76 9.14
C MET A 207 -17.31 10.07 10.59
N GLU A 208 -18.61 10.25 10.87
CA GLU A 208 -19.12 10.45 12.22
C GLU A 208 -18.82 9.25 13.13
N TYR A 209 -19.09 8.03 12.65
CA TYR A 209 -18.82 6.80 13.38
C TYR A 209 -17.32 6.64 13.68
N VAL A 210 -16.46 6.78 12.67
CA VAL A 210 -15.01 6.64 12.85
C VAL A 210 -14.47 7.74 13.76
N ARG A 211 -14.86 9.00 13.54
CA ARG A 211 -14.43 10.14 14.38
C ARG A 211 -14.78 9.91 15.85
N GLY A 212 -16.03 9.55 16.14
CA GLY A 212 -16.50 9.36 17.51
C GLY A 212 -15.77 8.22 18.24
N ASN A 213 -15.57 7.08 17.58
CA ASN A 213 -14.92 5.92 18.19
C ASN A 213 -13.40 6.06 18.27
N TYR A 214 -12.77 6.65 17.25
CA TYR A 214 -11.33 6.90 17.23
C TYR A 214 -10.95 7.93 18.31
N LEU A 215 -11.61 9.10 18.33
CA LEU A 215 -11.38 10.14 19.34
C LEU A 215 -11.56 9.62 20.77
N LYS A 216 -12.56 8.77 21.00
CA LYS A 216 -12.81 8.18 22.31
C LYS A 216 -11.68 7.26 22.79
N GLN A 217 -11.00 6.57 21.88
CA GLN A 217 -9.97 5.59 22.22
C GLN A 217 -8.56 6.20 22.22
N THR A 218 -8.29 7.17 21.35
CA THR A 218 -6.94 7.74 21.17
C THR A 218 -6.81 9.16 21.74
N GLY A 219 -7.91 9.88 21.91
CA GLY A 219 -7.90 11.33 22.20
C GLY A 219 -7.49 12.19 20.99
N ILE A 220 -7.38 11.60 19.81
CA ILE A 220 -6.95 12.27 18.56
C ILE A 220 -8.14 12.41 17.63
N GLU A 221 -8.30 13.57 17.01
CA GLU A 221 -9.31 13.78 15.98
C GLU A 221 -8.74 13.41 14.60
N PRO A 222 -9.37 12.48 13.85
CA PRO A 222 -8.91 12.10 12.52
C PRO A 222 -9.43 13.08 11.47
N GLU A 223 -8.68 13.25 10.37
CA GLU A 223 -9.10 14.02 9.20
C GLU A 223 -9.58 13.10 8.09
N PHE A 224 -10.49 13.59 7.25
CA PHE A 224 -11.10 12.78 6.19
C PHE A 224 -11.07 13.50 4.86
N TYR A 225 -10.81 12.75 3.79
CA TYR A 225 -10.78 13.24 2.43
C TYR A 225 -11.53 12.27 1.53
N ILE A 226 -12.55 12.74 0.82
CA ILE A 226 -13.18 11.97 -0.26
C ILE A 226 -12.36 12.25 -1.53
N SER A 227 -11.85 11.21 -2.17
CA SER A 227 -10.92 11.34 -3.28
C SER A 227 -11.39 10.57 -4.50
N SER A 228 -11.18 11.16 -5.67
CA SER A 228 -11.40 10.56 -6.97
C SER A 228 -10.08 10.55 -7.76
N PRO A 229 -9.83 9.55 -8.62
CA PRO A 229 -8.65 9.54 -9.48
C PRO A 229 -8.64 10.76 -10.40
N ALA A 230 -7.48 11.41 -10.49
CA ALA A 230 -7.30 12.67 -11.23
C ALA A 230 -6.13 12.59 -12.21
N ASN A 231 -6.03 13.58 -13.10
CA ASN A 231 -4.88 13.74 -13.99
C ASN A 231 -3.59 13.94 -13.19
N GLY A 232 -2.48 13.47 -13.77
CA GLY A 232 -1.14 13.82 -13.32
C GLY A 232 -0.80 15.27 -13.66
N ALA A 233 0.46 15.63 -13.43
CA ALA A 233 0.97 16.97 -13.70
C ALA A 233 0.75 17.40 -15.16
N GLU A 234 0.05 18.53 -15.35
CA GLU A 234 -0.25 19.11 -16.65
C GLU A 234 -0.03 20.64 -16.64
N VAL A 235 0.18 21.22 -17.83
CA VAL A 235 0.32 22.68 -18.01
C VAL A 235 -0.91 23.18 -18.75
N PHE A 236 -1.53 24.22 -18.20
CA PHE A 236 -2.69 24.90 -18.77
C PHE A 236 -2.28 26.17 -19.52
#